data_AF-A0AAU6LLF5-F1
#
_entry.id   AF-A0AAU6LLF5-F1
#
_cell.length_a   1.000
_cell.length_b   1.000
_cell.length_c   1.000
_cell.angle_alpha   90.00
_cell.angle_beta   90.00
_cell.angle_gamma   90.00
#
_symmetry.space_group_name_H-M   'P 1'
#
loop_
_entity.id
_entity.type
_entity.pdbx_description
1 polymer ?
#
loop_
_entity_poly.entity_id
_entity_poly.type
_entity_poly.pdbx_seq_one_letter_code
_entity_poly.pdbx_strand_id
1 'polypeptide(L)' 'MATQFMDVRETAEYLNMSVQWVYREAPRAGLAPYRFGAGRNAKIQFKVSEVESWAKQQKISW' A
#
# COMPACT_ATOMS: atom_id res chain seq x y z
N MET A 1 19.17 -4.00 -4.15
CA MET A 1 17.87 -3.68 -4.76
C MET A 1 17.41 -2.34 -4.20
N ALA A 2 17.07 -1.36 -5.04
CA ALA A 2 16.57 -0.08 -4.56
C ALA A 2 15.23 -0.29 -3.84
N THR A 3 15.01 0.42 -2.73
CA THR A 3 13.71 0.36 -2.05
C THR A 3 12.72 1.15 -2.89
N GLN A 4 11.84 0.46 -3.60
CA GLN A 4 10.79 1.08 -4.42
C GLN A 4 9.52 1.24 -3.58
N PHE A 5 8.88 2.40 -3.75
CA PHE A 5 7.60 2.73 -3.14
C PHE A 5 6.56 2.99 -4.24
N MET A 6 5.31 2.66 -3.94
CA MET A 6 4.15 2.97 -4.75
C MET A 6 3.29 3.99 -4.02
N ASP A 7 2.75 4.97 -4.73
CA ASP A 7 1.72 5.83 -4.18
C ASP A 7 0.38 5.07 -4.01
N VAL A 8 -0.60 5.75 -3.43
CA VAL A 8 -1.92 5.17 -3.17
C VAL A 8 -2.63 4.72 -4.44
N ARG A 9 -2.47 5.45 -5.55
CA ARG A 9 -3.11 5.13 -6.83
C ARG A 9 -2.43 3.92 -7.46
N GLU A 10 -1.11 3.90 -7.51
CA GLU A 10 -0.33 2.77 -8.00
C GLU A 10 -0.62 1.50 -7.20
N THR A 11 -0.74 1.61 -5.88
CA THR A 11 -1.09 0.49 -4.99
C THR A 11 -2.52 -0.02 -5.27
N ALA A 12 -3.47 0.90 -5.49
CA ALA A 12 -4.85 0.56 -5.81
C ALA A 12 -4.94 -0.18 -7.14
N GLU A 13 -4.25 0.30 -8.17
CA GLU A 13 -4.17 -0.34 -9.48
C GLU A 13 -3.50 -1.71 -9.40
N TYR A 14 -2.40 -1.82 -8.66
CA TYR A 14 -1.68 -3.09 -8.48
C TYR A 14 -2.52 -4.17 -7.79
N LEU A 15 -3.26 -3.79 -6.75
CA LEU A 15 -4.13 -4.70 -6.00
C LEU A 15 -5.50 -4.91 -6.65
N ASN A 16 -5.80 -4.22 -7.76
CA ASN A 16 -7.12 -4.14 -8.38
C ASN A 16 -8.22 -3.76 -7.37
N MET A 17 -7.93 -2.74 -6.54
CA MET A 17 -8.82 -2.23 -5.50
C MET A 17 -9.11 -0.73 -5.70
N SER A 18 -10.09 -0.19 -4.98
CA SER A 18 -10.37 1.24 -5.04
C SER A 18 -9.36 2.04 -4.22
N VAL A 19 -9.02 3.26 -4.66
CA VAL A 19 -8.19 4.20 -3.90
C VAL A 19 -8.76 4.45 -2.49
N GLN A 20 -10.09 4.48 -2.35
CA GLN A 20 -10.75 4.61 -1.06
C GLN A 20 -10.48 3.43 -0.14
N TRP A 21 -10.47 2.21 -0.68
CA TRP A 21 -10.09 1.02 0.07
C TRP A 21 -8.64 1.12 0.55
N VAL A 22 -7.71 1.59 -0.29
CA VAL A 22 -6.30 1.75 0.11
C VAL A 22 -6.13 2.75 1.26
N TYR A 23 -6.90 3.84 1.28
CA TYR A 23 -6.84 4.80 2.38
C TYR A 23 -7.43 4.28 3.70
N ARG A 24 -8.49 3.47 3.66
CA ARG A 24 -9.28 3.11 4.85
C ARG A 24 -9.00 1.70 5.34
N GLU A 25 -8.94 0.76 4.42
CA GLU A 25 -8.89 -0.68 4.69
C GLU A 25 -7.47 -1.24 4.62
N ALA A 26 -6.59 -0.71 3.77
CA ALA A 26 -5.22 -1.24 3.70
C ALA A 26 -4.48 -1.25 5.06
N PRO A 27 -4.53 -0.18 5.89
CA PRO A 27 -3.94 -0.21 7.23
C PRO A 27 -4.61 -1.22 8.16
N ARG A 28 -5.93 -1.44 8.02
CA ARG A 28 -6.69 -2.42 8.80
C ARG A 28 -6.38 -3.86 8.38
N ALA A 29 -6.07 -4.06 7.11
CA ALA A 29 -5.69 -5.35 6.54
C ALA A 29 -4.21 -5.70 6.76
N GLY A 30 -3.45 -4.87 7.48
CA GLY A 30 -2.05 -5.11 7.81
C GLY A 30 -1.04 -4.58 6.78
N LEU A 31 -1.48 -3.79 5.80
CA LEU A 31 -0.59 -3.09 4.86
C LEU A 31 -0.05 -1.81 5.53
N ALA A 32 1.26 -1.68 5.70
CA ALA A 32 1.86 -0.53 6.38
C ALA A 32 1.94 0.72 5.47
N PRO A 33 1.22 1.83 5.79
CA PRO A 33 1.37 3.08 5.07
C PRO A 33 2.61 3.84 5.54
N TYR A 34 3.48 4.22 4.61
CA TYR A 34 4.61 5.12 4.85
C TYR A 34 4.22 6.54 4.50
N ARG A 35 4.55 7.48 5.39
CA ARG A 35 4.32 8.92 5.17
C ARG A 35 5.62 9.57 4.72
N PHE A 36 5.63 10.12 3.52
CA PHE A 36 6.74 10.87 2.96
C PHE A 36 6.44 12.37 2.97
N GLY A 37 7.30 13.14 3.63
CA GLY A 37 7.16 14.59 3.82
C GLY A 37 6.70 15.00 5.22
N ALA A 38 6.58 16.30 5.44
CA ALA A 38 6.22 16.88 6.73
C ALA A 38 4.83 17.55 6.68
N GLY A 39 4.03 17.34 7.74
CA GLY A 39 2.75 18.01 7.93
C GLY A 39 1.56 17.41 7.17
N ARG A 40 0.52 18.24 6.95
CA ARG A 40 -0.79 17.84 6.39
C ARG A 40 -0.73 17.31 4.94
N ASN A 41 0.34 17.62 4.22
CA ASN A 41 0.56 17.22 2.83
C ASN A 41 1.50 16.02 2.68
N ALA A 42 1.83 15.33 3.77
CA ALA A 42 2.63 14.11 3.70
C ALA A 42 1.96 13.10 2.77
N LYS A 43 2.70 12.63 1.76
CA LYS A 43 2.20 11.65 0.80
C LYS A 43 2.21 10.27 1.45
N ILE A 44 1.12 9.54 1.30
CA ILE A 44 1.08 8.12 1.68
C ILE A 44 1.65 7.32 0.52
N GLN A 45 2.62 6.47 0.85
CA GLN A 45 3.21 5.51 -0.07
C GLN A 45 3.35 4.16 0.62
N PHE A 46 3.46 3.10 -0.16
CA PHE A 46 3.60 1.74 0.30
C PHE A 46 4.86 1.13 -0.31
N LYS A 47 5.59 0.35 0.47
CA LYS A 47 6.81 -0.31 -0.01
C LYS A 47 6.40 -1.47 -0.92
N VAL A 48 6.89 -1.49 -2.16
CA VAL A 48 6.46 -2.47 -3.18
C VAL A 48 6.63 -3.91 -2.67
N SER A 49 7.77 -4.23 -2.05
CA SER A 49 8.03 -5.56 -1.51
C SER A 49 7.02 -6.01 -0.44
N GLU A 50 6.48 -5.08 0.34
CA GLU A 50 5.48 -5.38 1.36
C GLU A 50 4.10 -5.56 0.75
N VAL A 51 3.75 -4.74 -0.25
CA VAL A 51 2.51 -4.90 -1.02
C VAL A 51 2.48 -6.26 -1.72
N GLU A 52 3.57 -6.66 -2.36
CA GLU A 52 3.70 -7.97 -2.99
C GLU A 52 3.58 -9.12 -1.99
N SER A 53 4.26 -9.00 -0.84
CA SER A 53 4.23 -10.03 0.21
C SER A 53 2.83 -10.17 0.80
N TRP A 54 2.16 -9.05 1.07
CA TRP A 54 0.78 -9.03 1.53
C TRP A 54 -0.17 -9.63 0.50
N ALA A 55 -0.05 -9.26 -0.78
CA ALA A 55 -0.89 -9.80 -1.84
C ALA A 55 -0.73 -11.32 -1.99
N LYS A 56 0.50 -11.84 -1.82
CA LYS A 56 0.75 -13.29 -1.79
C LYS A 56 0.10 -13.96 -0.58
N GLN A 57 0.19 -13.34 0.61
CA GLN A 57 -0.44 -13.86 1.83
C GLN A 57 -1.97 -13.93 1.69
N GLN A 58 -2.59 -12.89 1.13
CA GLN A 58 -4.04 -12.88 0.90
C GLN A 58 -4.48 -14.01 -0.03
N LYS A 59 -3.72 -14.29 -1.09
CA LYS A 59 -4.03 -15.40 -2.03
C LYS A 59 -3.92 -16.79 -1.40
N ILE A 60 -3.09 -16.97 -0.38
CA ILE A 60 -2.94 -18.24 0.35
C ILE A 60 -4.05 -18.43 1.39
N SER A 61 -4.65 -17.33 1.85
CA SER A 61 -5.72 -17.33 2.85
C SER A 61 -7.13 -17.56 2.27
N TRP A 62 -7.25 -17.82 0.96
CA TRP A 62 -8.50 -18.11 0.27
C TRP A 62 -8.65 -19.60 -0.05
#